data_AF-A0A0F5K0E7-F1
#
_entry.id   AF-A0A0F5K0E7-F1
#
_cell.length_a   1.000
_cell.length_b   1.000
_cell.length_c   1.000
_cell.angle_alpha   90.00
_cell.angle_beta   90.00
_cell.angle_gamma   90.00
#
_symmetry.space_group_name_H-M   'P 1'
#
loop_
_entity.id
_entity.type
_entity.pdbx_description
1 polymer ?
#
loop_
_entity_poly.entity_id
_entity_poly.type
_entity_poly.pdbx_seq_one_letter_code
_entity_poly.pdbx_strand_id
1 'polypeptide(L)'
;FAGRARCNDFAIGVELEGSDTTPFEPAQYAALATLTDAIRARHPIEAIVGHEHIAPGRKTDPGPYFDWAAYAHAARLPTSLLPI
;
A
#
# COMPACT_ATOMS: atom_id res chain seq x y z
N PHE A 1 -10.11 -2.43 -9.68
CA PHE A 1 -9.46 -3.48 -8.88
C PHE A 1 -10.34 -4.73 -8.83
N ALA A 2 -9.81 -5.93 -9.11
CA ALA A 2 -10.56 -7.19 -9.09
C ALA A 2 -11.94 -7.14 -9.81
N GLY A 3 -11.97 -6.56 -11.02
CA GLY A 3 -13.20 -6.40 -11.81
C GLY A 3 -14.14 -5.25 -11.37
N ARG A 4 -13.85 -4.57 -10.25
CA ARG A 4 -14.62 -3.42 -9.75
C ARG A 4 -13.97 -2.11 -10.16
N ALA A 5 -14.74 -1.20 -10.75
CA ALA A 5 -14.32 0.17 -11.07
C ALA A 5 -14.48 1.12 -9.87
N ARG A 6 -13.99 2.36 -10.01
CA ARG A 6 -14.15 3.44 -9.02
C ARG A 6 -13.61 3.08 -7.62
N CYS A 7 -12.31 2.77 -7.53
CA CYS A 7 -11.67 2.41 -6.26
C CYS A 7 -11.90 3.42 -5.13
N ASN A 8 -12.06 4.71 -5.43
CA ASN A 8 -12.36 5.75 -4.44
C ASN A 8 -13.65 5.50 -3.64
N ASP A 9 -14.59 4.71 -4.17
CA ASP A 9 -15.84 4.42 -3.47
C ASP A 9 -15.65 3.39 -2.33
N PHE A 10 -14.55 2.64 -2.32
CA PHE A 10 -14.36 1.50 -1.40
C PHE A 10 -12.93 1.32 -0.87
N ALA A 11 -11.98 2.16 -1.25
CA ALA A 11 -10.60 2.10 -0.82
C ALA A 11 -10.23 3.28 0.08
N ILE A 12 -9.20 3.10 0.91
CA ILE A 12 -8.54 4.15 1.65
C ILE A 12 -7.20 4.41 0.96
N GLY A 13 -6.97 5.65 0.52
CA GLY A 13 -5.67 6.09 0.00
C GLY A 13 -4.75 6.53 1.13
N VAL A 14 -3.51 6.06 1.12
CA VAL A 14 -2.45 6.51 2.03
C VAL A 14 -1.28 6.99 1.19
N GLU A 15 -0.90 8.25 1.39
CA GLU A 15 0.21 8.88 0.67
C GLU A 15 1.47 8.82 1.53
N LEU A 16 2.59 8.40 0.94
CA LEU A 16 3.92 8.55 1.51
C LEU A 16 4.66 9.62 0.70
N GLU A 17 5.19 10.63 1.38
CA GLU A 17 6.06 11.61 0.72
C GLU A 17 7.32 10.91 0.19
N GLY A 18 7.59 11.05 -1.11
CA GLY A 18 8.69 10.34 -1.75
C GLY A 18 8.66 10.48 -3.26
N SER A 19 9.37 9.59 -3.95
CA SER A 19 9.41 9.55 -5.41
C SER A 19 9.64 8.13 -5.92
N ASP A 20 9.31 7.90 -7.18
CA ASP A 20 9.57 6.63 -7.88
C ASP A 20 11.07 6.37 -8.14
N THR A 21 11.97 7.21 -7.61
CA THR A 21 13.42 7.16 -7.88
C THR A 21 14.28 7.03 -6.63
N THR A 22 13.67 7.03 -5.45
CA THR A 22 14.39 7.05 -4.16
C THR A 22 13.76 6.06 -3.17
N PRO A 23 14.56 5.26 -2.44
CA PRO A 23 14.06 4.44 -1.34
C PRO A 23 13.30 5.26 -0.29
N PHE A 24 12.19 4.71 0.21
CA PHE A 24 11.48 5.26 1.36
C PHE A 24 12.26 5.02 2.66
N GLU A 25 12.11 5.93 3.62
CA GLU A 25 12.84 5.86 4.88
C GLU A 25 12.24 4.82 5.84
N PRO A 26 13.05 4.17 6.70
CA PRO A 26 12.56 3.25 7.72
C PRO A 26 11.44 3.83 8.61
N ALA A 27 11.52 5.13 8.92
CA ALA A 27 10.52 5.83 9.71
C ALA A 27 9.14 5.88 9.02
N GLN A 28 9.11 5.97 7.69
CA GLN A 28 7.86 5.97 6.91
C GLN A 28 7.19 4.60 6.97
N TYR A 29 7.95 3.51 6.87
CA TYR A 29 7.40 2.15 7.03
C TYR A 29 6.85 1.91 8.44
N ALA A 30 7.54 2.39 9.48
CA ALA A 30 7.05 2.28 10.86
C ALA A 30 5.73 3.05 11.09
N ALA A 31 5.64 4.26 10.55
CA ALA A 31 4.42 5.06 10.60
C ALA A 31 3.28 4.41 9.82
N LEU A 32 3.56 3.94 8.59
CA LEU A 32 2.60 3.24 7.74
C LEU A 32 2.09 1.96 8.41
N ALA A 33 2.96 1.18 9.06
CA ALA A 33 2.58 -0.02 9.79
C ALA A 33 1.60 0.30 10.93
N THR A 34 1.88 1.34 11.72
CA THR A 34 0.99 1.78 12.81
C THR A 34 -0.38 2.20 12.28
N LEU A 35 -0.42 2.95 11.17
CA LEU A 35 -1.66 3.35 10.52
C LEU A 35 -2.42 2.14 9.95
N THR A 36 -1.71 1.19 9.33
CA THR A 36 -2.27 -0.02 8.76
C THR A 36 -2.97 -0.86 9.82
N ASP A 37 -2.34 -1.05 10.99
CA ASP A 37 -2.94 -1.76 12.12
C ASP A 37 -4.23 -1.07 12.58
N ALA A 38 -4.23 0.26 12.66
CA ALA A 38 -5.40 1.05 13.05
C ALA A 38 -6.55 0.97 12.03
N ILE A 39 -6.25 0.90 10.72
CA ILE A 39 -7.24 0.73 9.66
C ILE A 39 -7.82 -0.69 9.70
N ARG A 40 -6.97 -1.71 9.79
CA ARG A 40 -7.38 -3.13 9.83
C ARG A 40 -8.22 -3.47 11.05
N ALA A 41 -8.00 -2.80 12.17
CA ALA A 41 -8.83 -2.96 13.37
C ALA A 41 -10.28 -2.45 13.18
N ARG A 42 -10.52 -1.55 12.20
CA ARG A 42 -11.83 -0.93 11.95
C ARG A 42 -12.54 -1.44 10.71
N HIS A 43 -11.79 -1.93 9.74
CA HIS A 43 -12.29 -2.33 8.43
C HIS A 43 -11.78 -3.73 8.07
N PRO A 44 -12.62 -4.61 7.52
CA PRO A 44 -12.18 -5.91 7.01
C PRO A 44 -11.41 -5.71 5.70
N ILE A 45 -10.11 -5.40 5.82
CA ILE A 45 -9.24 -5.16 4.66
C ILE A 45 -8.98 -6.49 3.94
N GLU A 46 -9.34 -6.54 2.65
CA GLU A 46 -9.19 -7.71 1.79
C GLU A 46 -7.90 -7.67 0.94
N ALA A 47 -7.37 -6.48 0.68
CA ALA A 47 -6.17 -6.28 -0.11
C ALA A 47 -5.51 -4.93 0.20
N ILE A 48 -4.19 -4.88 0.07
CA ILE A 48 -3.38 -3.66 0.11
C ILE A 48 -2.55 -3.65 -1.17
N VAL A 49 -2.68 -2.61 -1.98
CA VAL A 49 -2.06 -2.54 -3.30
C VAL A 49 -1.55 -1.15 -3.60
N GLY A 50 -0.50 -1.06 -4.43
CA GLY A 50 -0.04 0.21 -4.99
C GLY A 50 -1.02 0.81 -6.00
N HIS A 51 -0.90 2.10 -6.26
CA HIS A 51 -1.75 2.82 -7.21
C HIS A 51 -1.56 2.31 -8.65
N GLU A 52 -0.32 1.95 -9.00
CA GLU A 52 0.05 1.28 -10.26
C GLU A 52 -0.79 0.01 -10.52
N HIS A 53 -1.16 -0.74 -9.49
CA HIS A 53 -1.95 -1.98 -9.63
C HIS A 53 -3.42 -1.71 -9.96
N ILE A 54 -3.97 -0.55 -9.57
CA ILE A 54 -5.38 -0.20 -9.83
C ILE A 54 -5.56 0.71 -11.05
N ALA A 55 -4.49 1.34 -11.52
CA ALA A 55 -4.49 2.24 -12.67
C ALA A 55 -3.26 2.03 -13.59
N PRO A 56 -3.08 0.80 -14.13
CA PRO A 56 -1.93 0.45 -14.94
C PRO A 56 -1.82 1.34 -16.19
N GLY A 57 -0.59 1.77 -16.52
CA GLY A 57 -0.30 2.65 -17.65
C GLY A 57 -0.64 4.14 -17.42
N ARG A 58 -1.31 4.47 -16.31
CA ARG A 58 -1.61 5.87 -15.92
C ARG A 58 -0.83 6.32 -14.69
N LYS A 59 -0.53 5.38 -13.78
CA LYS A 59 0.12 5.63 -12.49
C LYS A 59 1.27 4.65 -12.28
N THR A 60 2.29 5.11 -11.59
CA THR A 60 3.54 4.40 -11.31
C THR A 60 3.84 4.34 -9.81
N ASP A 61 3.14 5.11 -8.99
CA ASP A 61 3.27 5.11 -7.53
C ASP A 61 2.71 3.82 -6.90
N PRO A 62 3.31 3.31 -5.81
CA PRO A 62 4.43 3.89 -5.04
C PRO A 62 5.82 3.61 -5.64
N GLY A 63 5.87 2.98 -6.81
CA GLY A 63 7.09 2.80 -7.60
C GLY A 63 7.98 1.65 -7.10
N PRO A 64 9.05 1.36 -7.87
CA PRO A 64 9.92 0.20 -7.62
C PRO A 64 10.74 0.29 -6.34
N TYR A 65 10.80 1.47 -5.72
CA TYR A 65 11.55 1.73 -4.48
C TYR A 65 10.71 1.57 -3.22
N PHE A 66 9.40 1.30 -3.36
CA PHE A 66 8.59 0.84 -2.25
C PHE A 66 8.87 -0.64 -1.98
N ASP A 67 9.44 -0.93 -0.82
CA ASP A 67 9.78 -2.27 -0.38
C ASP A 67 8.57 -2.93 0.30
N TRP A 68 7.82 -3.69 -0.50
CA TRP A 68 6.67 -4.46 -0.04
C TRP A 68 7.02 -5.46 1.06
N ALA A 69 8.22 -6.04 1.05
CA ALA A 69 8.65 -7.01 2.07
C ALA A 69 8.98 -6.30 3.40
N ALA A 70 9.66 -5.15 3.35
CA ALA A 70 9.91 -4.32 4.52
C ALA A 70 8.59 -3.84 5.14
N TYR A 71 7.64 -3.39 4.32
CA TYR A 71 6.30 -3.03 4.77
C TYR A 71 5.56 -4.22 5.41
N ALA A 72 5.54 -5.38 4.74
CA ALA A 72 4.91 -6.60 5.26
C ALA A 72 5.46 -6.98 6.64
N HIS A 73 6.78 -6.94 6.79
CA HIS A 73 7.45 -7.23 8.05
C HIS A 73 7.06 -6.21 9.13
N ALA A 74 7.15 -4.91 8.85
CA ALA A 74 6.83 -3.85 9.82
C ALA A 74 5.37 -3.92 10.29
N ALA A 75 4.44 -4.18 9.37
CA ALA A 75 3.00 -4.24 9.65
C ALA A 75 2.49 -5.65 10.00
N ARG A 76 3.39 -6.65 10.08
CA ARG A 76 3.06 -8.07 10.34
C ARG A 76 1.92 -8.57 9.43
N LEU A 77 2.01 -8.23 8.15
CA LEU A 77 0.99 -8.57 7.17
C LEU A 77 1.26 -9.97 6.59
N PRO A 78 0.22 -10.80 6.44
CA PRO A 78 0.33 -11.99 5.62
C PRO A 78 0.52 -11.57 4.16
N THR A 79 1.36 -12.32 3.43
CA THR A 79 1.61 -12.06 2.00
C THR A 79 0.34 -12.15 1.16
N SER A 80 -0.68 -12.89 1.60
CA SER A 80 -1.97 -12.99 0.92
C SER A 80 -2.76 -11.68 0.80
N LEU A 81 -2.38 -10.63 1.55
CA LEU A 81 -2.98 -9.30 1.45
C LEU A 81 -2.22 -8.36 0.50
N LEU A 82 -1.04 -8.77 0.04
CA LEU A 82 -0.09 -7.91 -0.66
C LEU A 82 0.01 -8.29 -2.15
N PRO A 83 0.49 -7.39 -3.02
CA PRO A 83 0.62 -7.65 -4.45
C PRO A 83 1.97 -8.32 -4.79
N ILE A 84 2.40 -9.30 -3.98
CA ILE A 84 3.69 -10.01 -4.11
C ILE A 84 3.53 -11.52 -4.13
#